data_AF-A0AA35DY88-F1
#
_entry.id   AF-A0AA35DY88-F1
#
_cell.length_a   1.000
_cell.length_b   1.000
_cell.length_c   1.000
_cell.angle_alpha   90.00
_cell.angle_beta   90.00
_cell.angle_gamma   90.00
#
_symmetry.space_group_name_H-M   'P 1'
#
loop_
_entity.id
_entity.type
_entity.pdbx_description
1 polymer ?
#
loop_
_entity_poly.entity_id
_entity_poly.type
_entity_poly.pdbx_seq_one_letter_code
_entity_poly.pdbx_strand_id
1 'polypeptide(L)' 'MAATTKPQTTPRQGCEFLTDKQSADRYGVHKATIHRWVKEGNFPKSIKLGSNCTRWKLSDLEAWEKSQQEAC' A
#
# COMPACT_ATOMS: atom_id res chain seq x y z
N MET A 1 -15.56 -9.17 -22.81
CA MET A 1 -14.36 -8.40 -22.36
C MET A 1 -14.51 -8.15 -20.87
N ALA A 2 -14.17 -9.15 -20.05
CA ALA A 2 -14.33 -9.09 -18.61
C ALA A 2 -13.09 -9.72 -17.98
N ALA A 3 -12.29 -8.91 -17.30
CA ALA A 3 -11.32 -9.37 -16.33
C ALA A 3 -11.44 -8.47 -15.11
N THR A 4 -12.56 -8.61 -14.41
CA THR A 4 -12.69 -8.18 -13.02
C THR A 4 -11.78 -9.07 -12.20
N THR A 5 -10.49 -8.71 -12.10
CA THR A 5 -9.56 -9.43 -11.24
C THR A 5 -9.52 -8.75 -9.88
N LYS A 6 -10.34 -9.25 -8.94
CA LYS A 6 -10.02 -9.22 -7.51
C LYS A 6 -9.16 -10.47 -7.23
N PRO A 7 -7.86 -10.36 -6.95
CA PRO A 7 -7.16 -11.47 -6.33
C PRO A 7 -7.32 -11.33 -4.81
N GLN A 8 -8.15 -12.20 -4.26
CA GLN A 8 -8.18 -12.52 -2.84
C GLN A 8 -6.90 -13.29 -2.55
N THR A 9 -5.91 -12.66 -1.89
CA THR A 9 -4.72 -13.36 -1.39
C THR A 9 -5.06 -13.89 0.01
N THR A 10 -5.53 -15.12 0.06
CA THR A 10 -5.74 -15.91 1.28
C THR A 10 -4.43 -15.97 2.12
N PRO A 11 -4.49 -15.78 3.45
CA PRO A 11 -3.33 -15.48 4.29
C PRO A 11 -2.51 -16.72 4.64
N ARG A 12 -1.26 -16.80 4.15
CA ARG A 12 -0.19 -17.56 4.82
C ARG A 12 0.55 -16.56 5.71
N GLN A 13 0.15 -16.55 6.98
CA GLN A 13 0.56 -15.65 8.06
C GLN A 13 2.04 -15.26 7.99
N GLY A 14 2.33 -13.95 8.02
CA GLY A 14 3.66 -13.37 8.27
C GLY A 14 4.14 -12.28 7.31
N CYS A 15 3.63 -12.22 6.07
CA CYS A 15 4.07 -11.24 5.07
C CYS A 15 2.89 -10.73 4.23
N GLU A 16 2.00 -9.94 4.84
CA GLU A 16 0.89 -9.31 4.13
C GLU A 16 1.40 -8.11 3.32
N PHE A 17 1.29 -8.21 1.99
CA PHE A 17 1.62 -7.14 1.07
C PHE A 17 0.35 -6.57 0.45
N LEU A 18 0.11 -5.27 0.65
CA LEU A 18 -0.98 -4.54 0.03
C LEU A 18 -0.59 -4.05 -1.37
N THR A 19 -1.61 -3.98 -2.23
CA THR A 19 -1.52 -3.35 -3.56
C THR A 19 -1.79 -1.86 -3.48
N ASP A 20 -1.44 -1.11 -4.53
CA ASP A 20 -1.73 0.34 -4.62
C ASP A 20 -3.22 0.62 -4.41
N LYS A 21 -4.06 -0.23 -5.00
CA LYS A 21 -5.51 -0.13 -4.91
C LYS A 21 -6.02 -0.38 -3.49
N GLN A 22 -5.44 -1.33 -2.77
CA GLN A 22 -5.86 -1.66 -1.41
C GLN A 22 -5.39 -0.59 -0.41
N SER A 23 -4.16 -0.08 -0.57
CA SER A 23 -3.70 1.07 0.21
C SER A 23 -4.57 2.29 -0.07
N ALA A 24 -4.88 2.57 -1.33
CA ALA A 24 -5.76 3.66 -1.75
C ALA A 24 -7.18 3.54 -1.12
N ASP A 25 -7.77 2.34 -1.17
CA ASP A 25 -9.08 2.04 -0.56
C ASP A 25 -9.09 2.24 0.96
N ARG A 26 -8.04 1.76 1.66
CA ARG A 26 -7.87 1.91 3.11
C ARG A 26 -7.89 3.37 3.56
N TYR A 27 -7.23 4.25 2.80
CA TYR A 27 -7.19 5.69 3.13
C TYR A 27 -8.28 6.50 2.43
N GLY A 28 -9.13 5.88 1.59
CA GLY A 28 -10.15 6.57 0.80
C GLY A 28 -9.59 7.56 -0.22
N VAL A 29 -8.33 7.41 -0.63
CA VAL A 29 -7.65 8.32 -1.58
C VAL A 29 -7.45 7.68 -2.94
N HIS A 30 -7.15 8.49 -3.96
CA HIS A 30 -6.79 7.95 -5.27
C HIS A 30 -5.36 7.37 -5.26
N LYS A 31 -5.11 6.30 -6.04
CA LYS A 31 -3.77 5.67 -6.18
C LYS A 31 -2.65 6.65 -6.51
N ALA A 32 -2.97 7.72 -7.25
CA ALA A 32 -2.02 8.77 -7.60
C ALA A 32 -1.54 9.55 -6.36
N THR A 33 -2.42 9.74 -5.38
CA THR A 33 -2.09 10.37 -4.09
C THR A 33 -1.10 9.53 -3.30
N ILE A 34 -1.31 8.21 -3.24
CA ILE A 34 -0.36 7.27 -2.60
C ILE A 34 1.02 7.37 -3.28
N HIS A 35 1.05 7.36 -4.61
CA HIS A 35 2.32 7.51 -5.35
C HIS A 35 2.98 8.87 -5.08
N ARG A 36 2.19 9.93 -4.89
CA ARG A 36 2.70 11.25 -4.53
C ARG A 36 3.32 11.24 -3.14
N TRP A 37 2.65 10.67 -2.14
CA TRP A 37 3.21 10.55 -0.79
C TRP A 37 4.50 9.73 -0.75
N VAL A 38 4.59 8.65 -1.54
CA VAL A 38 5.85 7.89 -1.69
C VAL A 38 6.95 8.76 -2.31
N LYS A 39 6.62 9.59 -3.30
CA LYS A 39 7.58 10.52 -3.92
C LYS A 39 8.01 11.64 -2.95
N GLU A 40 7.10 12.11 -2.12
CA GLU A 40 7.34 13.11 -1.07
C GLU A 40 8.10 12.52 0.13
N GLY A 41 8.28 11.19 0.20
CA GLY A 41 8.93 10.51 1.32
C GLY A 41 8.05 10.41 2.57
N ASN A 42 6.79 10.85 2.48
CA ASN A 42 5.81 10.81 3.57
C ASN A 42 4.98 9.51 3.54
N PHE A 43 5.52 8.42 2.98
CA PHE A 43 4.82 7.13 2.92
C PHE A 43 5.84 5.98 3.00
N PRO A 44 5.44 4.83 3.54
CA PRO A 44 6.26 3.64 3.68
C PRO A 44 6.97 3.20 2.40
N LYS A 45 8.12 2.54 2.57
CA LYS A 45 9.02 2.18 1.48
C LYS A 45 8.36 1.13 0.60
N SER A 46 7.91 1.60 -0.55
CA SER A 46 7.27 0.74 -1.53
C SER A 46 8.24 -0.33 -2.06
N ILE A 47 7.83 -1.59 -2.01
CA ILE A 47 8.61 -2.72 -2.53
C ILE A 47 8.23 -2.92 -3.99
N LYS A 48 9.20 -2.74 -4.88
CA LYS A 48 9.03 -3.00 -6.30
C LYS A 48 9.27 -4.49 -6.56
N LEU A 49 8.20 -5.23 -6.82
CA LEU A 49 8.26 -6.67 -7.14
C LEU A 49 8.48 -6.90 -8.65
N GLY A 50 8.25 -5.89 -9.48
CA GLY A 50 8.51 -5.92 -10.92
C GLY A 50 8.36 -4.55 -11.57
N SER A 51 8.54 -4.47 -12.90
CA SER A 51 8.60 -3.21 -13.66
C SER A 51 7.36 -2.31 -13.52
N ASN A 52 6.20 -2.87 -13.19
CA ASN A 52 4.97 -2.12 -12.94
C ASN A 52 4.20 -2.59 -11.69
N CYS A 53 4.89 -3.29 -10.77
CA CYS A 53 4.27 -3.89 -9.59
C CYS A 53 4.89 -3.33 -8.32
N THR A 54 4.23 -2.32 -7.76
CA THR A 54 4.56 -1.76 -6.45
C THR A 54 3.67 -2.39 -5.38
N ARG A 55 4.27 -2.76 -4.25
CA ARG A 55 3.59 -3.38 -3.10
C ARG A 55 4.05 -2.74 -1.80
N TRP A 56 3.18 -2.73 -0.79
CA TRP A 56 3.46 -2.19 0.53
C TRP A 56 3.31 -3.28 1.58
N LYS A 57 4.21 -3.34 2.56
CA LYS A 57 4.02 -4.24 3.71
C LYS A 57 3.00 -3.64 4.65
N LEU A 58 2.08 -4.46 5.16
CA LEU A 58 1.09 -4.02 6.14
C LEU A 58 1.77 -3.44 7.39
N SER A 59 2.81 -4.10 7.91
CA SER A 59 3.56 -3.61 9.08
C SER A 59 4.23 -2.26 8.88
N ASP A 60 4.64 -1.92 7.65
CA ASP A 60 5.27 -0.64 7.33
C ASP A 60 4.22 0.48 7.27
N LEU A 61 3.01 0.16 6.80
CA LEU A 61 1.85 1.06 6.85
C LEU A 61 1.43 1.33 8.29
N GLU A 62 1.32 0.30 9.13
CA GLU A 62 0.96 0.48 10.54
C GLU A 62 2.00 1.28 11.30
N ALA A 63 3.30 1.04 11.06
CA ALA A 63 4.38 1.83 11.65
C ALA A 63 4.33 3.29 11.21
N TRP A 64 4.04 3.53 9.93
CA TRP A 64 3.88 4.89 9.40
C TRP A 64 2.64 5.58 9.96
N GLU A 65 1.50 4.88 10.06
CA GLU A 65 0.27 5.39 10.67
C GLU A 65 0.53 5.84 12.12
N LYS A 66 1.32 5.09 12.88
CA LYS A 66 1.77 5.49 14.23
C LYS A 66 2.63 6.76 14.21
N SER A 67 3.65 6.83 13.35
CA SER A 67 4.48 8.04 13.24
C SER A 67 3.71 9.28 12.78
N GLN A 68 2.64 9.14 12.00
CA GLN A 68 1.77 10.26 11.64
C GLN A 68 0.82 10.65 12.79
N GLN A 69 0.33 9.69 13.58
CA GLN A 69 -0.48 9.96 14.77
C GLN A 69 0.30 10.66 15.88
N GLU A 70 1.60 10.36 16.03
CA GLU A 70 2.50 11.02 16.99
C GLU A 70 2.90 12.44 16.56
N ALA A 71 2.62 12.84 15.32
CA ALA A 71 2.87 14.19 14.82
C ALA A 71 1.71 15.19 15.10
N CYS A 72 0.74 14.79 15.92
CA CYS A 72 -0.31 15.67 16.46
C CYS A 72 0.01 16.13 17.89
#